data_AF-A0A842T559-F1
#
_entry.id   AF-A0A842T559-F1
#
_cell.length_a   1.000
_cell.length_b   1.000
_cell.length_c   1.000
_cell.angle_alpha   90.00
_cell.angle_beta   90.00
_cell.angle_gamma   90.00
#
_symmetry.space_group_name_H-M   'P 1'
#
loop_
_entity.id
_entity.type
_entity.pdbx_description
1 polymer ?
#
loop_
_entity_poly.entity_id
_entity_poly.type
_entity_poly.pdbx_seq_one_letter_code
_entity_poly.pdbx_strand_id
1 'polypeptide(L)'
;MITVGLALIFLSSAWWGSALSFLAYIFFRYEFSQIDFLIFGDAFIFIALLCWMYSFLKLAYPNWFKKVFSPYIIICGLYETFFIYFMFTDPDQIATIGNFNSEHQWFGLSFLIFSIGTILITGILFARESIKSDIPKIQLKGKFILAGMLSLAIGGIFDAGGFTNPIILIIIRILLISSAIEYYLGFLMSDRMAKILIGDK
;
A
#
# COMPACT_ATOMS: atom_id res chain seq x y z
N MET A 1 14.66 7.25 -4.03
CA MET A 1 14.63 5.96 -3.31
C MET A 1 13.95 6.07 -1.95
N ILE A 2 14.24 7.09 -1.13
CA ILE A 2 13.57 7.29 0.18
C ILE A 2 12.04 7.30 0.05
N THR A 3 11.50 8.01 -0.94
CA THR A 3 10.06 8.11 -1.19
C THR A 3 9.40 6.78 -1.59
N VAL A 4 10.15 5.82 -2.15
CA VAL A 4 9.61 4.47 -2.43
C VAL A 4 9.49 3.68 -1.13
N GLY A 5 10.50 3.77 -0.26
CA GLY A 5 10.43 3.15 1.07
C GLY A 5 9.28 3.73 1.91
N LEU A 6 9.12 5.05 1.90
CA LEU A 6 7.99 5.72 2.56
C LEU A 6 6.64 5.29 1.98
N ALA A 7 6.54 5.16 0.65
CA ALA A 7 5.34 4.65 0.01
C ALA A 7 4.97 3.26 0.54
N LEU A 8 5.94 2.34 0.64
CA LEU A 8 5.69 0.99 1.17
C LEU A 8 5.30 0.99 2.66
N ILE A 9 5.97 1.82 3.47
CA ILE A 9 5.65 1.96 4.90
C ILE A 9 4.21 2.44 5.07
N PHE A 10 3.84 3.54 4.43
CA PHE A 10 2.50 4.10 4.56
C PHE A 10 1.45 3.28 3.82
N LEU A 11 1.80 2.52 2.79
CA LEU A 11 0.86 1.59 2.16
C LEU A 11 0.48 0.46 3.11
N SER A 12 1.42 0.02 3.95
CA SER A 12 1.14 -0.93 5.02
C SER A 12 0.27 -0.36 6.16
N SER A 13 0.07 0.96 6.22
CA SER A 13 -0.74 1.60 7.26
C SER A 13 -2.20 1.16 7.26
N ALA A 14 -2.71 0.71 6.11
CA ALA A 14 -4.02 0.08 5.97
C ALA A 14 -4.25 -1.09 6.96
N TRP A 15 -3.18 -1.71 7.46
CA TRP A 15 -3.24 -2.81 8.42
C TRP A 15 -2.72 -2.44 9.83
N TRP A 16 -2.26 -1.21 10.04
CA TRP A 16 -1.71 -0.81 11.34
C TRP A 16 -2.79 -0.73 12.42
N GLY A 17 -4.00 -0.28 12.10
CA GLY A 17 -5.10 -0.24 13.09
C GLY A 17 -5.34 -1.60 13.75
N SER A 18 -5.45 -2.67 12.95
CA SER A 18 -5.62 -4.04 13.45
C SER A 18 -4.41 -4.55 14.23
N ALA A 19 -3.20 -4.38 13.67
CA ALA A 19 -1.97 -4.86 14.29
C ALA A 19 -1.68 -4.14 15.63
N LEU A 20 -1.82 -2.83 15.66
CA LEU A 20 -1.57 -2.02 16.85
C LEU A 20 -2.66 -2.21 17.91
N SER A 21 -3.93 -2.34 17.52
CA SER A 21 -5.02 -2.67 18.45
C SER A 21 -4.76 -4.01 19.16
N PHE A 22 -4.37 -5.04 18.40
CA PHE A 22 -4.02 -6.35 18.96
C PHE A 22 -2.84 -6.26 19.95
N LEU A 23 -1.75 -5.56 19.57
CA LEU A 23 -0.60 -5.40 20.45
C LEU A 23 -0.95 -4.57 21.69
N ALA A 24 -1.73 -3.50 21.55
CA ALA A 24 -2.16 -2.66 22.65
C ALA A 24 -2.99 -3.43 23.67
N TYR A 25 -3.89 -4.30 23.20
CA TYR A 25 -4.67 -5.17 24.06
C TYR A 25 -3.79 -6.17 24.83
N ILE A 26 -2.82 -6.81 24.18
CA ILE A 26 -1.96 -7.80 24.82
C ILE A 26 -1.04 -7.17 25.87
N PHE A 27 -0.37 -6.07 25.54
CA PHE A 27 0.67 -5.50 26.39
C PHE A 27 0.12 -4.53 27.44
N PHE A 28 -0.94 -3.79 27.13
CA PHE A 28 -1.45 -2.72 27.97
C PHE A 28 -2.89 -2.93 28.42
N ARG A 29 -3.56 -4.01 27.97
CA ARG A 29 -5.01 -4.23 28.20
C ARG A 29 -5.85 -3.04 27.72
N TYR A 30 -5.37 -2.35 26.68
CA TYR A 30 -6.03 -1.19 26.10
C TYR A 30 -6.80 -1.60 24.85
N GLU A 31 -8.09 -1.32 24.85
CA GLU A 31 -8.96 -1.51 23.69
C GLU A 31 -9.01 -0.20 22.89
N PHE A 32 -8.65 -0.26 21.61
CA PHE A 32 -8.69 0.90 20.72
C PHE A 32 -10.13 1.41 20.59
N SER A 33 -10.31 2.73 20.70
CA SER A 33 -11.54 3.36 20.25
C SER A 33 -11.62 3.35 18.72
N GLN A 34 -12.81 3.63 18.18
CA GLN A 34 -12.98 3.77 16.73
C GLN A 34 -12.05 4.83 16.13
N ILE A 35 -11.86 5.94 16.82
CA ILE A 35 -10.96 7.02 16.38
C ILE A 35 -9.51 6.52 16.35
N ASP A 36 -9.04 5.80 17.38
CA ASP A 36 -7.69 5.25 17.39
C ASP A 36 -7.47 4.31 16.19
N PHE A 37 -8.45 3.43 15.94
CA PHE A 37 -8.37 2.50 14.83
C PHE A 37 -8.28 3.22 13.48
N LEU A 38 -9.11 4.24 13.25
CA LEU A 38 -9.13 5.02 12.00
C LEU A 38 -7.84 5.84 11.81
N ILE A 39 -7.31 6.44 12.88
CA ILE A 39 -6.04 7.19 12.81
C ILE A 39 -4.91 6.28 12.36
N PHE A 40 -4.80 5.09 12.95
CA PHE A 40 -3.72 4.18 12.60
C PHE A 40 -3.96 3.44 11.29
N GLY A 41 -5.22 3.13 10.95
CA GLY A 41 -5.58 2.38 9.74
C GLY A 41 -5.61 3.21 8.46
N ASP A 42 -6.12 4.44 8.51
CA ASP A 42 -6.53 5.16 7.30
C ASP A 42 -5.83 6.49 7.10
N ALA A 43 -5.42 7.15 8.19
CA ALA A 43 -4.91 8.52 8.13
C ALA A 43 -3.66 8.69 7.25
N PHE A 44 -2.89 7.63 7.01
CA PHE A 44 -1.63 7.73 6.26
C PHE A 44 -1.69 7.19 4.83
N ILE A 45 -2.84 6.66 4.38
CA ILE A 45 -2.98 6.06 3.04
C ILE A 45 -2.71 7.11 1.94
N PHE A 46 -3.16 8.35 2.14
CA PHE A 46 -2.93 9.42 1.17
C PHE A 46 -1.43 9.76 1.03
N ILE A 47 -0.66 9.69 2.12
CA ILE A 47 0.79 9.89 2.10
C ILE A 47 1.46 8.78 1.30
N ALA A 48 0.99 7.54 1.46
CA ALA A 48 1.46 6.40 0.68
C ALA A 48 1.32 6.65 -0.83
N LEU A 49 0.13 7.10 -1.24
CA LEU A 49 -0.19 7.39 -2.64
C LEU A 49 0.66 8.54 -3.21
N LEU A 50 0.83 9.64 -2.46
CA LEU A 50 1.68 10.75 -2.86
C LEU A 50 3.15 10.33 -2.99
N CYS A 51 3.67 9.59 -2.02
CA CYS A 51 5.05 9.08 -2.04
C CYS A 51 5.28 8.14 -3.23
N TRP A 52 4.32 7.25 -3.50
CA TRP A 52 4.35 6.35 -4.64
C TRP A 52 4.35 7.11 -5.96
N MET A 53 3.36 7.99 -6.17
CA MET A 53 3.21 8.75 -7.42
C MET A 53 4.39 9.68 -7.67
N TYR A 54 4.94 10.31 -6.63
CA TYR A 54 6.17 11.10 -6.72
C TYR A 54 7.32 10.25 -7.26
N SER A 55 7.53 9.08 -6.67
CA SER A 55 8.61 8.16 -7.04
C SER A 55 8.45 7.63 -8.46
N PHE A 56 7.25 7.15 -8.79
CA PHE A 56 6.91 6.65 -10.12
C PHE A 56 7.16 7.71 -11.20
N LEU A 57 6.59 8.91 -11.03
CA LEU A 57 6.70 9.96 -12.03
C LEU A 57 8.14 10.46 -12.18
N LYS A 58 8.91 10.59 -11.09
CA LYS A 58 10.31 11.02 -11.19
C LYS A 58 11.21 9.99 -11.88
N LEU A 59 10.95 8.70 -11.68
CA LEU A 59 11.82 7.63 -12.18
C LEU A 59 11.43 7.17 -13.59
N ALA A 60 10.13 7.01 -13.87
CA ALA A 60 9.66 6.45 -15.14
C ALA A 60 9.17 7.51 -16.14
N TYR A 61 8.55 8.61 -15.67
CA TYR A 61 7.93 9.62 -16.54
C TYR A 61 8.20 11.06 -16.11
N PRO A 62 9.48 11.49 -16.01
CA PRO A 62 9.84 12.79 -15.42
C PRO A 62 9.20 13.98 -16.16
N ASN A 63 9.00 13.86 -17.47
CA ASN A 63 8.38 14.88 -18.32
C ASN A 63 6.89 15.11 -17.98
N TRP A 64 6.23 14.12 -17.38
CA TRP A 64 4.81 14.19 -17.01
C TRP A 64 4.61 14.57 -15.54
N PHE A 65 5.69 14.72 -14.77
CA PHE A 65 5.65 14.92 -13.33
C PHE A 65 4.67 16.04 -12.91
N LYS A 66 4.84 17.27 -13.41
CA LYS A 66 3.97 18.39 -12.99
C LYS A 66 2.51 18.20 -13.43
N LYS A 67 2.29 17.60 -14.61
CA LYS A 67 0.95 17.42 -15.18
C LYS A 67 0.14 16.36 -14.42
N VAL A 68 0.80 15.28 -14.02
CA VAL A 68 0.14 14.15 -13.36
C VAL A 68 0.21 14.26 -11.84
N PHE A 69 1.28 14.77 -11.25
CA PHE A 69 1.41 14.82 -9.78
C PHE A 69 0.48 15.86 -9.13
N SER A 70 0.28 17.01 -9.78
CA SER A 70 -0.57 18.09 -9.25
C SER A 70 -2.02 17.65 -8.94
N PRO A 71 -2.74 16.94 -9.83
CA PRO A 71 -4.08 16.44 -9.49
C PRO A 71 -4.07 15.44 -8.34
N TYR A 72 -3.01 14.63 -8.15
CA TYR A 72 -2.92 13.74 -6.98
C TYR A 72 -2.80 14.50 -5.67
N ILE A 73 -2.06 15.62 -5.63
CA ILE A 73 -2.01 16.49 -4.45
C ILE A 73 -3.41 16.99 -4.10
N ILE A 74 -4.19 17.42 -5.11
CA ILE A 74 -5.56 17.91 -4.90
C ILE A 74 -6.47 16.80 -4.40
N ILE A 75 -6.45 15.62 -5.05
CA ILE A 75 -7.28 14.47 -4.65
C ILE A 75 -6.93 14.02 -3.23
N CYS A 76 -5.64 13.91 -2.89
CA CYS A 76 -5.21 13.50 -1.55
C CYS A 76 -5.56 14.55 -0.49
N GLY A 77 -5.39 15.84 -0.79
CA GLY A 77 -5.76 16.92 0.13
C GLY A 77 -7.27 17.00 0.38
N LEU A 78 -8.09 16.77 -0.65
CA LEU A 78 -9.54 16.66 -0.48
C LEU A 78 -9.91 15.45 0.37
N TYR A 79 -9.35 14.27 0.09
CA TYR A 79 -9.57 13.08 0.88
C TYR A 79 -9.19 13.30 2.34
N GLU A 80 -8.00 13.82 2.62
CA GLU A 80 -7.52 14.10 3.98
C GLU A 80 -8.45 15.08 4.71
N THR A 81 -8.92 16.13 4.03
CA THR A 81 -9.86 17.10 4.60
C THR A 81 -11.18 16.43 4.98
N PHE A 82 -11.76 15.61 4.09
CA PHE A 82 -13.01 14.90 4.38
C PHE A 82 -12.82 13.80 5.42
N PHE A 83 -11.69 13.10 5.40
CA PHE A 83 -11.33 12.09 6.41
C PHE A 83 -11.30 12.73 7.80
N ILE A 84 -10.58 13.83 7.98
CA ILE A 84 -10.52 14.55 9.26
C ILE A 84 -11.92 15.05 9.66
N TYR A 85 -12.69 15.59 8.73
CA TYR A 85 -14.07 16.03 9.00
C TYR A 85 -14.94 14.88 9.51
N PHE A 86 -15.04 13.77 8.76
CA PHE A 86 -15.86 12.62 9.14
C PHE A 86 -15.38 11.96 10.43
N MET A 87 -14.08 11.90 10.68
CA MET A 87 -13.51 11.36 11.91
C MET A 87 -14.01 12.06 13.18
N PHE A 88 -14.43 13.33 13.09
CA PHE A 88 -14.97 14.08 14.23
C PHE A 88 -16.49 14.25 14.21
N THR A 89 -17.15 14.11 13.05
CA THR A 89 -18.61 14.31 12.94
C THR A 89 -19.40 13.01 12.86
N ASP A 90 -18.91 12.03 12.09
CA ASP A 90 -19.57 10.75 11.84
C ASP A 90 -18.53 9.72 11.34
N PRO A 91 -17.76 9.09 12.26
CA PRO A 91 -16.67 8.19 11.90
C PRO A 91 -17.13 6.94 11.14
N ASP A 92 -18.41 6.57 11.28
CA ASP A 92 -19.01 5.44 10.58
C ASP A 92 -18.99 5.65 9.06
N GLN A 93 -18.97 6.89 8.55
CA GLN A 93 -18.81 7.14 7.10
C GLN A 93 -17.48 6.63 6.55
N ILE A 94 -16.45 6.48 7.40
CA ILE A 94 -15.13 6.01 7.00
C ILE A 94 -15.09 4.48 7.09
N ALA A 95 -15.26 3.96 8.30
CA ALA A 95 -15.31 2.52 8.57
C ALA A 95 -16.01 2.23 9.89
N THR A 96 -16.66 1.07 9.95
CA THR A 96 -17.23 0.50 11.17
C THR A 96 -16.27 -0.54 11.74
N ILE A 97 -15.99 -0.45 13.04
CA ILE A 97 -14.97 -1.27 13.71
C ILE A 97 -15.63 -2.47 14.41
N GLY A 98 -15.22 -3.68 14.03
CA GLY A 98 -15.44 -4.90 14.80
C GLY A 98 -14.28 -5.15 15.78
N ASN A 99 -14.29 -6.29 16.47
CA ASN A 99 -13.33 -6.56 17.57
C ASN A 99 -11.85 -6.32 17.21
N PHE A 100 -11.40 -6.69 16.00
CA PHE A 100 -10.03 -6.46 15.52
C PHE A 100 -9.94 -6.17 14.02
N ASN A 101 -11.07 -5.83 13.39
CA ASN A 101 -11.15 -5.59 11.95
C ASN A 101 -12.04 -4.39 11.67
N SER A 102 -11.81 -3.73 10.53
CA SER A 102 -12.59 -2.58 10.06
C SER A 102 -13.32 -2.93 8.78
N GLU A 103 -14.62 -2.68 8.75
CA GLU A 103 -15.42 -2.73 7.53
C GLU A 103 -15.52 -1.31 6.96
N HIS A 104 -14.84 -1.08 5.83
CA HIS A 104 -14.79 0.24 5.23
C HIS A 104 -16.13 0.58 4.58
N GLN A 105 -16.66 1.77 4.89
CA GLN A 105 -17.85 2.28 4.23
C GLN A 105 -17.48 2.99 2.92
N TRP A 106 -18.50 3.41 2.15
CA TRP A 106 -18.33 3.91 0.79
C TRP A 106 -17.28 5.01 0.63
N PHE A 107 -17.19 5.95 1.57
CA PHE A 107 -16.19 7.01 1.48
C PHE A 107 -14.76 6.46 1.60
N GLY A 108 -14.44 5.73 2.67
CA GLY A 108 -13.12 5.12 2.86
C GLY A 108 -12.78 4.12 1.75
N LEU A 109 -13.73 3.25 1.41
CA LEU A 109 -13.58 2.23 0.37
C LEU A 109 -13.31 2.83 -1.01
N SER A 110 -13.96 3.95 -1.36
CA SER A 110 -13.75 4.60 -2.66
C SER A 110 -12.30 5.07 -2.85
N PHE A 111 -11.70 5.66 -1.81
CA PHE A 111 -10.32 6.11 -1.84
C PHE A 111 -9.33 4.93 -1.83
N LEU A 112 -9.64 3.88 -1.10
CA LEU A 112 -8.85 2.64 -1.09
C LEU A 112 -8.81 2.01 -2.49
N ILE A 113 -9.96 1.85 -3.14
CA ILE A 113 -10.06 1.32 -4.52
C ILE A 113 -9.29 2.20 -5.49
N PHE A 114 -9.44 3.52 -5.39
CA PHE A 114 -8.68 4.48 -6.21
C PHE A 114 -7.17 4.34 -6.01
N SER A 115 -6.73 4.21 -4.76
CA SER A 115 -5.31 4.07 -4.41
C SER A 115 -4.73 2.76 -4.92
N ILE A 116 -5.40 1.63 -4.68
CA ILE A 116 -4.99 0.31 -5.17
C ILE A 116 -4.95 0.30 -6.70
N GLY A 117 -5.99 0.81 -7.36
CA GLY A 117 -6.04 0.89 -8.83
C GLY A 117 -4.90 1.73 -9.40
N THR A 118 -4.63 2.89 -8.79
CA THR A 118 -3.50 3.75 -9.18
C THR A 118 -2.17 3.02 -9.02
N ILE A 119 -1.91 2.46 -7.84
CA ILE A 119 -0.66 1.78 -7.51
C ILE A 119 -0.44 0.60 -8.46
N LEU A 120 -1.49 -0.20 -8.71
CA LEU A 120 -1.43 -1.34 -9.62
C LEU A 120 -1.10 -0.90 -11.06
N ILE A 121 -1.84 0.06 -11.62
CA ILE A 121 -1.63 0.51 -13.01
C ILE A 121 -0.24 1.10 -13.17
N THR A 122 0.15 2.02 -12.30
CA THR A 122 1.45 2.70 -12.39
C THR A 122 2.61 1.78 -12.03
N GLY A 123 2.40 0.82 -11.12
CA GLY A 123 3.34 -0.24 -10.79
C GLY A 123 3.60 -1.21 -11.94
N ILE A 124 2.55 -1.63 -12.65
CA ILE A 124 2.68 -2.43 -13.87
C ILE A 124 3.48 -1.66 -14.92
N LEU A 125 3.18 -0.37 -15.13
CA LEU A 125 3.94 0.47 -16.06
C LEU A 125 5.41 0.58 -15.65
N PHE A 126 5.69 0.81 -14.37
CA PHE A 126 7.05 0.90 -13.83
C PHE A 126 7.82 -0.42 -14.01
N ALA A 127 7.19 -1.54 -13.67
CA ALA A 127 7.76 -2.86 -13.82
C ALA A 127 8.05 -3.17 -15.31
N ARG A 128 7.15 -2.81 -16.21
CA ARG A 128 7.32 -2.98 -17.66
C ARG A 128 8.57 -2.25 -18.17
N GLU A 129 8.75 -0.98 -17.79
CA GLU A 129 9.95 -0.23 -18.19
C GLU A 129 11.22 -0.81 -17.57
N SER A 130 11.14 -1.32 -16.33
CA SER A 130 12.27 -1.99 -15.68
C SER A 130 12.65 -3.31 -16.36
N ILE A 131 11.67 -4.12 -16.79
CA ILE A 131 11.88 -5.39 -17.49
C ILE A 131 12.51 -5.19 -18.88
N LYS A 132 12.26 -4.04 -19.53
CA LYS A 132 12.84 -3.70 -20.83
C LYS A 132 14.26 -3.15 -20.77
N SER A 133 14.81 -2.92 -19.57
CA SER A 133 16.16 -2.40 -19.40
C SER A 133 17.21 -3.38 -19.93
N ASP A 134 18.31 -2.89 -20.52
CA ASP A 134 19.42 -3.75 -20.98
C ASP A 134 20.23 -4.36 -19.83
N ILE A 135 20.04 -3.86 -18.60
CA ILE A 135 20.80 -4.30 -17.42
C ILE A 135 20.05 -5.46 -16.74
N PRO A 136 20.61 -6.70 -16.71
CA PRO A 136 19.90 -7.88 -16.18
C PRO A 136 19.37 -7.73 -14.76
N LYS A 137 20.11 -7.03 -13.90
CA LYS A 137 19.68 -6.70 -12.53
C LYS A 137 18.40 -5.88 -12.51
N ILE A 138 18.27 -4.90 -13.40
CA ILE A 138 17.08 -4.04 -13.47
C ILE A 138 15.89 -4.85 -14.03
N GLN A 139 16.14 -5.73 -14.99
CA GLN A 139 15.11 -6.63 -15.49
C GLN A 139 14.55 -7.53 -14.39
N LEU A 140 15.42 -8.15 -13.59
CA LEU A 140 15.03 -9.01 -12.47
C LEU A 140 14.25 -8.23 -11.41
N LYS A 141 14.71 -7.03 -11.06
CA LYS A 141 13.98 -6.09 -10.19
C LYS A 141 12.58 -5.81 -10.71
N GLY A 142 12.43 -5.53 -12.01
CA GLY A 142 11.13 -5.30 -12.64
C GLY A 142 10.17 -6.49 -12.50
N LYS A 143 10.66 -7.74 -12.62
CA LYS A 143 9.85 -8.95 -12.41
C LYS A 143 9.34 -9.06 -10.97
N PHE A 144 10.20 -8.80 -9.98
CA PHE A 144 9.79 -8.80 -8.57
C PHE A 144 8.79 -7.69 -8.24
N ILE A 145 8.96 -6.49 -8.82
CA ILE A 145 7.99 -5.40 -8.66
C ILE A 145 6.63 -5.81 -9.25
N LEU A 146 6.61 -6.43 -10.43
CA LEU A 146 5.37 -6.88 -11.05
C LEU A 146 4.65 -7.93 -10.19
N ALA A 147 5.39 -8.92 -9.70
CA ALA A 147 4.85 -9.93 -8.80
C ALA A 147 4.27 -9.28 -7.53
N GLY A 148 5.04 -8.40 -6.88
CA GLY A 148 4.61 -7.69 -5.68
C GLY A 148 3.34 -6.86 -5.91
N MET A 149 3.23 -6.18 -7.04
CA MET A 149 2.03 -5.41 -7.42
C MET A 149 0.79 -6.27 -7.58
N LEU A 150 0.93 -7.43 -8.23
CA LEU A 150 -0.18 -8.36 -8.41
C LEU A 150 -0.58 -9.00 -7.08
N SER A 151 0.39 -9.48 -6.31
CA SER A 151 0.17 -10.06 -4.97
C SER A 151 -0.51 -9.07 -4.04
N LEU A 152 -0.04 -7.81 -4.01
CA LEU A 152 -0.62 -6.74 -3.21
C LEU A 152 -2.05 -6.42 -3.65
N ALA A 153 -2.29 -6.22 -4.94
CA ALA A 153 -3.61 -5.86 -5.43
C ALA A 153 -4.64 -6.98 -5.18
N ILE A 154 -4.26 -8.23 -5.44
CA ILE A 154 -5.10 -9.39 -5.15
C ILE A 154 -5.35 -9.46 -3.64
N GLY A 155 -4.30 -9.45 -2.81
CA GLY A 155 -4.42 -9.51 -1.36
C GLY A 155 -5.27 -8.38 -0.79
N GLY A 156 -5.07 -7.14 -1.24
CA GLY A 156 -5.83 -5.98 -0.79
C GLY A 156 -7.29 -5.99 -1.23
N ILE A 157 -7.59 -6.43 -2.47
CA ILE A 157 -8.98 -6.59 -2.94
C ILE A 157 -9.70 -7.68 -2.14
N PHE A 158 -9.04 -8.81 -1.90
CA PHE A 158 -9.62 -9.87 -1.08
C PHE A 158 -9.81 -9.38 0.36
N ASP A 159 -8.85 -8.70 0.96
CA ASP A 159 -8.98 -8.17 2.32
C ASP A 159 -10.14 -7.16 2.44
N ALA A 160 -10.25 -6.23 1.49
CA ALA A 160 -11.32 -5.25 1.45
C ALA A 160 -12.71 -5.85 1.15
N GLY A 161 -12.74 -7.07 0.57
CA GLY A 161 -13.98 -7.78 0.25
C GLY A 161 -14.75 -8.29 1.47
N GLY A 162 -14.25 -8.12 2.69
CA GLY A 162 -14.97 -8.45 3.92
C GLY A 162 -15.07 -9.95 4.19
N PHE A 163 -14.15 -10.77 3.67
CA PHE A 163 -14.16 -12.20 3.98
C PHE A 163 -13.81 -12.42 5.46
N THR A 164 -14.72 -13.03 6.21
CA THR A 164 -14.55 -13.29 7.66
C THR A 164 -14.03 -14.70 7.98
N ASN A 165 -13.87 -15.56 6.96
CA ASN A 165 -13.38 -16.92 7.15
C ASN A 165 -11.89 -16.90 7.59
N PRO A 166 -11.53 -17.47 8.76
CA PRO A 166 -10.16 -17.41 9.28
C PRO A 166 -9.11 -18.01 8.34
N ILE A 167 -9.44 -19.07 7.60
CA ILE A 167 -8.51 -19.71 6.65
C ILE A 167 -8.24 -18.77 5.47
N ILE A 168 -9.29 -18.13 4.94
CA ILE A 168 -9.16 -17.14 3.86
C ILE A 168 -8.32 -15.96 4.33
N LEU A 169 -8.55 -15.45 5.55
CA LEU A 169 -7.76 -14.37 6.13
C LEU A 169 -6.28 -14.73 6.26
N ILE A 170 -5.95 -15.95 6.70
CA ILE A 170 -4.55 -16.42 6.76
C ILE A 170 -3.92 -16.41 5.36
N ILE A 171 -4.64 -16.90 4.35
CA ILE A 171 -4.14 -16.91 2.96
C ILE A 171 -3.90 -15.49 2.46
N ILE A 172 -4.85 -14.56 2.69
CA ILE A 172 -4.72 -13.15 2.34
C ILE A 172 -3.48 -12.54 3.01
N ARG A 173 -3.25 -12.81 4.31
CA ARG A 173 -2.08 -12.29 5.03
C ARG A 173 -0.77 -12.85 4.48
N ILE A 174 -0.70 -14.15 4.18
CA ILE A 174 0.48 -14.75 3.53
C ILE A 174 0.76 -14.08 2.19
N LEU A 175 -0.28 -13.84 1.39
CA LEU A 175 -0.16 -13.17 0.09
C LEU A 175 0.35 -11.73 0.23
N LEU A 176 -0.19 -10.96 1.18
CA LEU A 176 0.26 -9.59 1.46
C LEU A 176 1.70 -9.56 1.97
N ILE A 177 2.10 -10.48 2.85
CA ILE A 177 3.48 -10.60 3.33
C ILE A 177 4.42 -10.96 2.17
N SER A 178 4.03 -11.90 1.30
CA SER A 178 4.79 -12.23 0.08
C SER A 178 4.98 -10.99 -0.80
N SER A 179 3.92 -10.18 -0.97
CA SER A 179 3.99 -8.95 -1.75
C SER A 179 5.03 -7.96 -1.20
N ALA A 180 5.14 -7.84 0.13
CA ALA A 180 6.12 -6.96 0.77
C ALA A 180 7.56 -7.45 0.54
N ILE A 181 7.78 -8.77 0.59
CA ILE A 181 9.07 -9.39 0.27
C ILE A 181 9.43 -9.15 -1.20
N GLU A 182 8.48 -9.37 -2.10
CA GLU A 182 8.63 -9.13 -3.55
C GLU A 182 8.97 -7.66 -3.84
N TYR A 183 8.31 -6.70 -3.19
CA TYR A 183 8.66 -5.28 -3.31
C TYR A 183 10.04 -4.96 -2.78
N TYR A 184 10.41 -5.52 -1.63
CA TYR A 184 11.73 -5.32 -1.05
C TYR A 184 12.81 -5.78 -2.03
N LEU A 185 12.65 -6.97 -2.64
CA LEU A 185 13.55 -7.46 -3.68
C LEU A 185 13.49 -6.58 -4.94
N GLY A 186 12.30 -6.18 -5.35
CA GLY A 186 12.08 -5.32 -6.51
C GLY A 186 12.82 -3.99 -6.44
N PHE A 187 12.81 -3.32 -5.29
CA PHE A 187 13.44 -2.00 -5.16
C PHE A 187 14.86 -2.07 -4.57
N LEU A 188 15.06 -2.88 -3.53
CA LEU A 188 16.24 -2.85 -2.65
C LEU A 188 17.18 -4.05 -2.82
N MET A 189 16.99 -4.89 -3.85
CA MET A 189 17.92 -6.02 -4.10
C MET A 189 19.38 -5.56 -4.24
N SER A 190 20.24 -6.18 -3.43
CA SER A 190 21.69 -6.00 -3.41
C SER A 190 22.37 -6.67 -4.60
N ASP A 191 23.60 -6.24 -4.93
CA ASP A 191 24.37 -6.85 -6.02
C ASP A 191 24.69 -8.32 -5.78
N ARG A 192 24.94 -8.71 -4.52
CA ARG A 192 25.19 -10.11 -4.16
C ARG A 192 23.99 -11.00 -4.48
N MET A 193 22.79 -10.55 -4.08
CA MET A 193 21.56 -11.29 -4.34
C MET A 193 21.27 -11.36 -5.85
N ALA A 194 21.47 -10.27 -6.58
CA ALA A 194 21.30 -10.24 -8.02
C ALA A 194 22.22 -11.26 -8.72
N LYS A 195 23.51 -11.33 -8.35
CA LYS A 195 24.45 -12.31 -8.91
C LYS A 195 24.01 -13.75 -8.65
N ILE A 196 23.60 -14.06 -7.42
CA ILE A 196 23.10 -15.40 -7.04
C ILE A 196 21.89 -15.81 -7.90
N LEU A 197 20.93 -14.89 -8.08
CA LEU A 197 19.68 -15.18 -8.80
C LEU A 197 19.84 -15.19 -10.33
N ILE A 198 20.76 -14.39 -10.88
CA ILE A 198 21.04 -14.34 -12.32
C ILE A 198 21.94 -15.51 -12.74
N GLY A 199 22.74 -16.06 -11.81
CA GLY A 199 23.64 -17.19 -12.06
C GLY A 199 25.02 -16.79 -12.56
N ASP A 200 25.40 -15.52 -12.43
CA ASP A 200 26.77 -15.06 -12.71
C ASP A 200 27.69 -15.54 -11.57
N LYS A 201 28.45 -16.61 -11.84
CA LYS A 201 29.55 -17.08 -10.98
C LYS A 201 30.71 -16.09 -10.99
#